data_AF-A0A941ZDF4-F1
#
_entry.id   AF-A0A941ZDF4-F1
#
_cell.length_a   1.000
_cell.length_b   1.000
_cell.length_c   1.000
_cell.angle_alpha   90.00
_cell.angle_beta   90.00
_cell.angle_gamma   90.00
#
_symmetry.space_group_name_H-M   'P 1'
#
loop_
_entity.id
_entity.type
_entity.pdbx_description
1 polymer ?
#
loop_
_entity_poly.entity_id
_entity_poly.type
_entity_poly.pdbx_seq_one_letter_code
_entity_poly.pdbx_strand_id
1 'polypeptide(L)'
;MSAVAVKHEELKALGVQLLAMSVDSRFVHKIWQEEELSKMVPGGIPFPMMTDAGGRIGSVYGIYDEDAGVDIRGRCIIDPDGIIQAMEVLTPPVGRNVAELIRQVKAFQHVRATGEATPSGWQPGKVTLKPGPNLVGKVWQVWKPDMAF
;
A
#
# COMPACT_ATOMS: atom_id res chain seq x y z
N MET A 1 7.62 -7.62 -5.08
CA MET A 1 8.11 -6.26 -5.37
C MET A 1 8.01 -5.93 -6.85
N SER A 2 8.37 -6.84 -7.76
CA SER A 2 8.33 -6.63 -9.22
C SER A 2 6.98 -6.16 -9.78
N ALA A 3 5.86 -6.71 -9.30
CA ALA A 3 4.52 -6.23 -9.71
C ALA A 3 4.25 -4.76 -9.33
N VAL A 4 4.80 -4.29 -8.22
CA VAL A 4 4.71 -2.87 -7.81
C VAL A 4 5.61 -2.00 -8.69
N ALA A 5 6.80 -2.50 -9.07
CA ALA A 5 7.70 -1.81 -9.99
C ALA A 5 7.08 -1.58 -11.38
N VAL A 6 6.32 -2.54 -11.90
CA VAL A 6 5.55 -2.34 -13.16
C VAL A 6 4.55 -1.18 -13.06
N LYS A 7 4.05 -0.90 -11.85
CA LYS A 7 3.11 0.20 -11.56
C LYS A 7 3.76 1.44 -10.96
N HIS A 8 5.09 1.52 -10.96
CA HIS A 8 5.83 2.61 -10.33
C HIS A 8 5.46 3.97 -10.92
N GLU A 9 5.41 4.11 -12.25
CA GLU A 9 5.09 5.41 -12.87
C GLU A 9 3.65 5.86 -12.57
N GLU A 10 2.69 4.93 -12.43
CA GLU A 10 1.33 5.26 -12.01
C GLU A 10 1.32 5.80 -10.56
N LEU A 11 2.02 5.12 -9.64
CA LEU A 11 2.12 5.55 -8.24
C LEU A 11 2.89 6.87 -8.10
N LYS A 12 3.96 7.05 -8.88
CA LYS A 12 4.74 8.29 -8.93
C LYS A 12 3.92 9.45 -9.48
N ALA A 13 3.09 9.24 -10.50
CA ALA A 13 2.16 10.25 -11.03
C ALA A 13 1.10 10.65 -9.99
N LEU A 14 0.77 9.76 -9.05
CA LEU A 14 -0.06 10.07 -7.87
C LEU A 14 0.73 10.76 -6.75
N GLY A 15 2.01 11.06 -6.93
CA GLY A 15 2.85 11.66 -5.87
C GLY A 15 3.19 10.69 -4.73
N VAL A 16 3.15 9.38 -4.97
CA VAL A 16 3.52 8.35 -3.99
C VAL A 16 4.99 7.96 -4.16
N GLN A 17 5.72 7.97 -3.05
CA GLN A 17 7.03 7.34 -2.96
C GLN A 17 6.90 5.91 -2.41
N LEU A 18 7.58 4.98 -3.07
CA LEU A 18 7.62 3.57 -2.66
C LEU A 18 8.93 3.27 -1.94
N LEU A 19 8.83 2.45 -0.89
CA LEU A 19 9.97 1.90 -0.18
C LEU A 19 9.72 0.41 0.04
N ALA A 20 10.64 -0.43 -0.42
CA ALA A 20 10.66 -1.84 -0.06
C ALA A 20 11.57 -2.03 1.17
N MET A 21 11.28 -3.03 1.99
CA MET A 21 12.05 -3.35 3.17
C MET A 21 12.03 -4.86 3.43
N SER A 22 13.15 -5.37 3.93
CA SER A 22 13.24 -6.66 4.61
C SER A 22 14.41 -6.64 5.59
N VAL A 23 14.51 -7.72 6.37
CA VAL A 23 15.64 -7.99 7.27
C VAL A 23 16.97 -8.26 6.54
N ASP A 24 16.96 -8.41 5.22
CA ASP A 24 18.16 -8.67 4.44
C ASP A 24 19.11 -7.48 4.43
N SER A 25 20.40 -7.76 4.27
CA SER A 25 21.41 -6.71 4.13
C SER A 25 21.30 -6.00 2.77
N ARG A 26 21.79 -4.76 2.70
CA ARG A 26 21.93 -4.04 1.42
C ARG A 26 22.76 -4.77 0.36
N PHE A 27 23.66 -5.67 0.76
CA PHE A 27 24.45 -6.48 -0.17
C PHE A 27 23.59 -7.56 -0.83
N VAL A 28 22.71 -8.22 -0.04
CA VAL A 28 21.72 -9.16 -0.58
C VAL A 28 20.77 -8.44 -1.52
N HIS A 29 20.27 -7.26 -1.14
CA HIS A 29 19.43 -6.43 -2.00
C HIS A 29 20.10 -6.07 -3.33
N LYS A 30 21.40 -5.74 -3.30
CA LYS A 30 22.16 -5.46 -4.52
C LYS A 30 22.21 -6.70 -5.44
N ILE A 31 22.54 -7.86 -4.90
CA ILE A 31 22.59 -9.10 -5.70
C ILE A 31 21.20 -9.45 -6.25
N TRP A 32 20.13 -9.31 -5.46
CA TRP A 32 18.76 -9.48 -5.94
C TRP A 32 18.41 -8.50 -7.07
N GLN A 33 18.81 -7.23 -6.94
CA GLN A 33 18.60 -6.23 -7.98
C GLN A 33 19.31 -6.63 -9.28
N GLU A 34 20.58 -7.03 -9.19
CA GLU A 34 21.43 -7.34 -10.34
C GLU A 34 21.04 -8.66 -11.01
N GLU A 35 20.72 -9.70 -10.22
CA GLU A 35 20.59 -11.07 -10.72
C GLU A 35 19.17 -11.58 -10.91
N GLU A 36 18.16 -11.01 -10.23
CA GLU A 36 16.77 -11.49 -10.31
C GLU A 36 15.87 -10.36 -10.85
N LEU A 37 15.82 -9.25 -10.13
CA LEU A 37 14.82 -8.20 -10.36
C LEU A 37 15.05 -7.47 -11.69
N SER A 38 16.30 -7.29 -12.10
CA SER A 38 16.68 -6.73 -13.41
C SER A 38 16.20 -7.58 -14.59
N LYS A 39 16.04 -8.90 -14.39
CA LYS A 39 15.55 -9.86 -15.40
C LYS A 39 14.03 -9.93 -15.40
N MET A 40 13.39 -9.66 -14.27
CA MET A 40 11.93 -9.60 -14.15
C MET A 40 11.32 -8.28 -14.64
N VAL A 41 12.02 -7.16 -14.42
CA VAL A 41 11.58 -5.81 -14.79
C VAL A 41 12.75 -5.12 -15.48
N PRO A 42 12.59 -4.59 -16.71
CA PRO A 42 13.65 -3.86 -17.38
C PRO A 42 14.18 -2.72 -16.51
N GLY A 43 15.49 -2.71 -16.22
CA GLY A 43 16.12 -1.74 -15.32
C GLY A 43 16.00 -2.05 -13.82
N GLY A 44 15.35 -3.16 -13.46
CA GLY A 44 15.14 -3.61 -12.08
C GLY A 44 14.07 -2.84 -11.33
N ILE A 45 14.14 -2.86 -9.99
CA ILE A 45 13.22 -2.11 -9.15
C ILE A 45 13.62 -0.62 -9.13
N PRO A 46 12.69 0.31 -9.43
CA PRO A 46 12.99 1.74 -9.59
C PRO A 46 12.89 2.54 -8.27
N PHE A 47 12.79 1.88 -7.12
CA PHE A 47 12.62 2.50 -5.81
C PHE A 47 13.52 1.85 -4.74
N PRO A 48 13.82 2.56 -3.63
CA PRO A 48 14.75 2.07 -2.61
C PRO A 48 14.32 0.74 -1.99
N MET A 49 15.30 -0.16 -1.83
CA MET A 49 15.19 -1.38 -1.02
C MET A 49 15.98 -1.18 0.27
N MET A 50 15.25 -0.96 1.36
CA MET A 50 15.76 -0.68 2.69
C MET A 50 16.08 -1.98 3.43
N THR A 51 17.02 -1.88 4.38
CA THR A 51 17.40 -2.98 5.26
C THR A 51 16.88 -2.68 6.66
N ASP A 52 16.21 -3.67 7.26
CA ASP A 52 15.84 -3.70 8.66
C ASP A 52 16.61 -4.81 9.38
N ALA A 53 17.93 -4.74 9.29
CA ALA A 53 18.80 -5.69 9.98
C ALA A 53 18.48 -5.68 11.49
N GLY A 54 17.98 -6.80 12.00
CA GLY A 54 17.54 -6.96 13.39
C GLY A 54 16.05 -6.70 13.64
N GLY A 55 15.22 -6.51 12.60
CA GLY A 55 13.76 -6.54 12.70
C GLY A 55 13.14 -5.40 13.51
N ARG A 56 13.87 -4.29 13.69
CA ARG A 56 13.46 -3.22 14.62
C ARG A 56 12.31 -2.40 14.02
N ILE A 57 12.37 -2.14 12.73
CA ILE A 57 11.31 -1.43 12.03
C ILE A 57 10.09 -2.34 11.91
N GLY A 58 10.27 -3.59 11.49
CA GLY A 58 9.21 -4.59 11.46
C GLY A 58 8.50 -4.73 12.80
N SER A 59 9.24 -4.75 13.91
CA SER A 59 8.69 -4.79 15.26
C SER A 59 7.82 -3.57 15.59
N VAL A 60 8.28 -2.35 15.23
CA VAL A 60 7.50 -1.11 15.42
C VAL A 60 6.21 -1.13 14.61
N TYR A 61 6.22 -1.72 13.41
CA TYR A 61 5.05 -1.88 12.56
C TYR A 61 4.23 -3.16 12.89
N GLY A 62 4.62 -3.95 13.89
CA GLY A 62 3.92 -5.17 14.29
C GLY A 62 3.93 -6.28 13.23
N ILE A 63 4.96 -6.33 12.39
CA ILE A 63 5.11 -7.30 11.30
C ILE A 63 6.40 -8.12 11.39
N TYR A 64 7.17 -8.01 12.47
CA TYR A 64 8.34 -8.86 12.68
C TYR A 64 7.93 -10.17 13.35
N ASP A 65 8.34 -11.29 12.78
CA ASP A 65 8.23 -12.62 13.37
C ASP A 65 9.56 -12.95 14.06
N GLU A 66 9.55 -12.93 15.40
CA GLU A 66 10.75 -13.18 16.21
C GLU A 66 11.26 -14.63 16.08
N ASP A 67 10.35 -15.59 15.94
CA ASP A 67 10.71 -17.02 15.83
C ASP A 67 11.33 -17.33 14.47
N ALA A 68 10.79 -16.73 13.41
CA ALA A 68 11.29 -16.90 12.04
C ALA A 68 12.44 -15.93 11.71
N GLY A 69 12.62 -14.86 12.48
CA GLY A 69 13.63 -13.84 12.27
C GLY A 69 13.40 -12.98 11.02
N VAL A 70 12.15 -12.83 10.56
CA VAL A 70 11.80 -12.14 9.30
C VAL A 70 10.60 -11.21 9.45
N ASP A 71 10.48 -10.23 8.56
CA ASP A 71 9.24 -9.47 8.41
C ASP A 71 8.20 -10.30 7.64
N ILE A 72 6.99 -10.46 8.21
CA ILE A 72 5.83 -10.98 7.48
C ILE A 72 5.33 -9.96 6.45
N ARG A 73 4.42 -10.34 5.55
CA ARG A 73 4.06 -9.51 4.39
C ARG A 73 3.18 -8.31 4.77
N GLY A 74 3.78 -7.28 5.33
CA GLY A 74 3.16 -6.00 5.67
C GLY A 74 3.32 -4.94 4.57
N ARG A 75 2.29 -4.11 4.39
CA ARG A 75 2.43 -2.75 3.81
C ARG A 75 1.70 -1.73 4.66
N CYS A 76 2.20 -0.51 4.65
CA CYS A 76 1.54 0.66 5.19
C CYS A 76 1.39 1.74 4.10
N ILE A 77 0.32 2.51 4.16
CA ILE A 77 0.16 3.77 3.42
C ILE A 77 0.32 4.88 4.45
N ILE A 78 1.31 5.74 4.24
CA ILE A 78 1.62 6.88 5.12
C ILE A 78 1.30 8.15 4.35
N ASP A 79 0.56 9.06 4.97
CA ASP A 79 0.20 10.34 4.35
C ASP A 79 1.32 11.40 4.51
N PRO A 80 1.18 12.59 3.89
CA PRO A 80 2.18 13.66 3.99
C PRO A 80 2.43 14.20 5.40
N ASP A 81 1.52 13.95 6.36
CA ASP A 81 1.68 14.37 7.76
C ASP A 81 2.35 13.28 8.60
N GLY A 82 2.80 12.18 7.96
CA GLY A 82 3.45 11.05 8.63
C GLY A 82 2.47 10.10 9.31
N ILE A 83 1.16 10.20 9.02
CA ILE A 83 0.14 9.37 9.66
C ILE A 83 -0.13 8.13 8.81
N ILE A 84 -0.16 6.96 9.45
CA ILE A 84 -0.55 5.71 8.82
C ILE A 84 -2.05 5.74 8.54
N GLN A 85 -2.42 5.73 7.25
CA GLN A 85 -3.82 5.74 6.80
C GLN A 85 -4.37 4.32 6.57
N ALA A 86 -3.50 3.37 6.20
CA ALA A 86 -3.88 1.98 6.03
C ALA A 86 -2.70 1.06 6.28
N MET A 87 -3.00 -0.13 6.79
CA MET A 87 -2.07 -1.26 6.88
C MET A 87 -2.73 -2.52 6.33
N GLU A 88 -1.93 -3.37 5.70
CA GLU A 88 -2.33 -4.70 5.25
C GLU A 88 -1.22 -5.68 5.62
N VAL A 89 -1.58 -6.73 6.34
CA VAL A 89 -0.68 -7.80 6.76
C VAL A 89 -1.22 -9.12 6.25
N LEU A 90 -0.44 -9.80 5.42
CA LEU A 90 -0.76 -11.13 4.91
C LEU A 90 0.26 -12.15 5.41
N THR A 91 -0.20 -13.37 5.68
CA THR A 91 0.72 -14.48 5.92
C THR A 91 1.51 -14.80 4.63
N PRO A 92 2.66 -15.48 4.73
CA PRO A 92 3.55 -15.74 3.59
C PRO A 92 2.94 -16.39 2.33
N PRO A 93 1.91 -17.27 2.37
CA PRO A 93 1.45 -17.94 1.14
C PRO A 93 0.64 -17.05 0.19
N VAL A 94 0.15 -15.88 0.62
CA VAL A 94 -0.72 -15.03 -0.20
C VAL A 94 -0.03 -13.72 -0.59
N GLY A 95 -0.04 -13.41 -1.89
CA GLY A 95 0.46 -12.15 -2.42
C GLY A 95 -0.53 -10.99 -2.25
N ARG A 96 -0.01 -9.78 -2.09
CA ARG A 96 -0.82 -8.55 -2.00
C ARG A 96 -1.34 -8.11 -3.38
N ASN A 97 -2.48 -7.44 -3.40
CA ASN A 97 -3.07 -6.89 -4.62
C ASN A 97 -2.63 -5.44 -4.86
N VAL A 98 -1.84 -5.20 -5.92
CA VAL A 98 -1.36 -3.85 -6.28
C VAL A 98 -2.49 -2.93 -6.73
N ALA A 99 -3.54 -3.47 -7.34
CA ALA A 99 -4.70 -2.67 -7.75
C ALA A 99 -5.43 -2.09 -6.52
N GLU A 100 -5.51 -2.85 -5.42
CA GLU A 100 -6.10 -2.36 -4.17
C GLU A 100 -5.24 -1.28 -3.52
N LEU A 101 -3.91 -1.42 -3.55
CA LEU A 101 -3.01 -0.35 -3.11
C LEU A 101 -3.28 0.96 -3.87
N ILE A 102 -3.33 0.89 -5.20
CA ILE A 102 -3.57 2.08 -6.04
C ILE A 102 -4.96 2.66 -5.77
N ARG A 103 -5.99 1.81 -5.62
CA ARG A 103 -7.35 2.24 -5.30
C ARG A 103 -7.39 2.98 -3.96
N GLN A 104 -6.76 2.43 -2.92
CA GLN A 104 -6.69 3.04 -1.60
C GLN A 104 -5.95 4.38 -1.64
N VAL A 105 -4.82 4.48 -2.33
CA VAL A 105 -4.10 5.77 -2.52
C VAL A 105 -5.03 6.82 -3.13
N LYS A 106 -5.70 6.50 -4.24
CA LYS A 106 -6.64 7.42 -4.90
C LYS A 106 -7.80 7.81 -3.97
N ALA A 107 -8.29 6.87 -3.16
CA ALA A 107 -9.36 7.11 -2.20
C ALA A 107 -8.94 8.05 -1.07
N PHE A 108 -7.78 7.81 -0.44
CA PHE A 108 -7.27 8.68 0.61
C PHE A 108 -6.93 10.08 0.09
N GLN A 109 -6.43 10.19 -1.14
CA GLN A 109 -6.21 11.49 -1.78
C GLN A 109 -7.53 12.24 -2.01
N HIS A 110 -8.58 11.56 -2.46
CA HIS A 110 -9.93 12.15 -2.59
C HIS A 110 -10.45 12.63 -1.25
N VAL A 111 -10.38 11.79 -0.21
CA VAL A 111 -10.79 12.12 1.16
C VAL A 111 -10.04 13.36 1.65
N ARG A 112 -8.72 13.41 1.48
CA ARG A 112 -7.89 14.55 1.90
C ARG A 112 -8.24 15.83 1.14
N ALA A 113 -8.52 15.74 -0.15
CA ALA A 113 -8.82 16.90 -0.99
C ALA A 113 -10.24 17.47 -0.77
N THR A 114 -11.21 16.63 -0.39
CA THR A 114 -12.63 17.00 -0.40
C THR A 114 -13.31 16.94 0.97
N GLY A 115 -12.76 16.19 1.92
CA GLY A 115 -13.44 15.84 3.17
C GLY A 115 -14.58 14.83 3.01
N GLU A 116 -14.80 14.31 1.81
CA GLU A 116 -15.82 13.29 1.54
C GLU A 116 -15.29 11.89 1.88
N ALA A 117 -16.16 11.02 2.37
CA ALA A 117 -15.84 9.61 2.59
C ALA A 117 -16.04 8.79 1.31
N THR A 118 -15.20 7.77 1.12
CA THR A 118 -15.27 6.85 -0.02
C THR A 118 -15.88 5.52 0.45
N PRO A 119 -17.04 5.10 -0.09
CA PRO A 119 -17.69 3.87 0.34
C PRO A 119 -16.95 2.61 -0.14
N SER A 120 -17.42 1.43 0.28
CA SER A 120 -16.81 0.15 -0.10
C SER A 120 -16.69 0.02 -1.63
N GLY A 121 -15.51 -0.43 -2.08
CA GLY A 121 -15.22 -0.61 -3.51
C GLY A 121 -15.13 0.68 -4.34
N TRP A 122 -15.12 1.85 -3.69
CA TRP A 122 -15.03 3.13 -4.39
C TRP A 122 -13.79 3.22 -5.30
N GLN A 123 -14.00 3.79 -6.48
CA GLN A 123 -12.99 4.15 -7.46
C GLN A 123 -13.25 5.58 -7.95
N PRO A 124 -12.26 6.28 -8.53
CA PRO A 124 -12.45 7.63 -9.07
C PRO A 124 -13.68 7.72 -9.99
N GLY A 125 -14.51 8.73 -9.77
CA GLY A 125 -15.76 8.94 -10.52
C GLY A 125 -16.99 8.22 -9.94
N LYS A 126 -16.83 7.27 -9.01
CA LYS A 126 -17.97 6.68 -8.28
C LYS A 126 -18.47 7.64 -7.18
N VAL A 127 -19.72 7.41 -6.75
CA VAL A 127 -20.39 8.21 -5.71
C VAL A 127 -19.61 8.20 -4.39
N THR A 128 -19.50 9.38 -3.77
CA THR A 128 -18.89 9.61 -2.46
C THR A 128 -19.96 9.92 -1.42
N LEU A 129 -19.57 9.97 -0.15
CA LEU A 129 -20.44 10.27 0.97
C LEU A 129 -19.99 11.56 1.63
N LYS A 130 -20.87 12.55 1.74
CA LYS A 130 -20.61 13.78 2.53
C LYS A 130 -20.93 13.50 4.00
N PRO A 131 -19.94 13.41 4.90
CA PRO A 131 -20.20 13.11 6.30
C PRO A 131 -21.06 14.19 6.95
N GLY A 132 -22.06 13.78 7.74
CA GLY A 132 -22.90 14.72 8.50
C GLY A 132 -24.12 14.04 9.11
N PRO A 133 -24.84 14.74 10.03
CA PRO A 133 -25.98 14.17 10.75
C PRO A 133 -27.08 13.61 9.84
N ASN A 134 -27.28 14.24 8.67
CA ASN A 134 -28.29 13.84 7.70
C ASN A 134 -28.03 12.47 7.07
N LEU A 135 -26.80 11.94 7.13
CA LEU A 135 -26.44 10.65 6.54
C LEU A 135 -26.48 9.50 7.56
N VAL A 136 -26.61 9.78 8.85
CA VAL A 136 -26.66 8.77 9.92
C VAL A 136 -27.87 7.85 9.71
N GLY A 137 -27.62 6.55 9.54
CA GLY A 137 -28.65 5.55 9.22
C GLY A 137 -29.27 5.68 7.81
N LYS A 138 -28.76 6.60 6.98
CA LYS A 138 -29.33 6.93 5.65
C LYS A 138 -28.34 6.78 4.49
N VAL A 139 -27.15 6.23 4.73
CA VAL A 139 -26.15 5.92 3.68
C VAL A 139 -26.76 5.15 2.50
N TRP A 140 -27.72 4.25 2.79
CA TRP A 140 -28.43 3.45 1.78
C TRP A 140 -29.18 4.28 0.73
N GLN A 141 -29.45 5.57 0.99
CA GLN A 141 -30.10 6.47 0.02
C GLN A 141 -29.12 6.94 -1.08
N VAL A 142 -27.81 6.94 -0.79
CA VAL A 142 -26.76 7.43 -1.68
C VAL A 142 -25.91 6.29 -2.26
N TRP A 143 -25.70 5.23 -1.48
CA TRP A 143 -24.86 4.10 -1.86
C TRP A 143 -25.58 2.77 -1.61
N LYS A 144 -25.41 1.81 -2.52
CA LYS A 144 -25.98 0.46 -2.44
C LYS A 144 -24.87 -0.60 -2.50
N PRO A 145 -25.02 -1.77 -1.86
CA PRO A 145 -23.99 -2.82 -1.86
C PRO A 145 -23.55 -3.30 -3.24
N ASP A 146 -24.46 -3.34 -4.23
CA ASP A 146 -24.15 -3.70 -5.62
C ASP A 146 -23.19 -2.72 -6.30
N MET A 147 -23.10 -1.48 -5.82
CA MET A 147 -22.17 -0.47 -6.34
C MET A 147 -20.71 -0.71 -5.91
N ALA A 148 -20.48 -1.63 -4.97
CA ALA A 148 -19.15 -1.96 -4.46
C ALA A 148 -18.25 -2.66 -5.49
N PHE A 149 -18.85 -3.27 -6.51
CA PHE A 149 -18.14 -4.09 -7.48
C PHE A 149 -17.98 -3.39 -8.83
#